data_AF-A0A2E5VVZ8-F1
#
_entry.id   AF-A0A2E5VVZ8-F1
#
_cell.length_a   1.000
_cell.length_b   1.000
_cell.length_c   1.000
_cell.angle_alpha   90.00
_cell.angle_beta   90.00
_cell.angle_gamma   90.00
#
_symmetry.space_group_name_H-M   'P 1'
#
loop_
_entity.id
_entity.type
_entity.pdbx_description
1 polymer ?
#
loop_
_entity_poly.entity_id
_entity_poly.type
_entity_poly.pdbx_seq_one_letter_code
_entity_poly.pdbx_strand_id
1 'polypeptide(L)'
;MKFIKPLWYFNLGIGKSLIWPDPNKIVPPELLDKNYNSYESMISEASYLALMSGYIPSDLEKDQLSSSFINYNHTVYDEFYFIKKFFNPIWSVAFLIYRLITFGYFFHAISAFFKTLHIKRTDSKYGFLILKKIKPDKFYRLHNIKKPIRIIIPTYNRYKSLHNLLKDLEKQTYSNFRVSIVDQSEEYNYKFYNDFNLQIDLQRQTVPGLWKARNSAIKKTSERIIAFLDDDSRVGKNWLFNHLKCLDYYKLDISAGISISKIGAKIPSNYYFYRVSDQIDTGNVILKREIFDKCGLFDEKFEGMRMGDAEFGLRTFTRGIISVSNPEAYRLHLKISKGGLRQVGSWDTFRPTSFLKPRPIPSALYYARKYFGDRSSIIFIIINLPLSLSTYTKKDKYFYSILSLFFFIILFPILLTQVLISWKKSSNMLITGNEIPGEK
;
A
#
# COMPACT_ATOMS: atom_id res chain seq x y z
N MET A 1 -15.05 6.70 5.82
CA MET A 1 -13.72 6.12 5.49
C MET A 1 -12.57 6.59 6.37
N LYS A 2 -12.41 7.91 6.59
CA LYS A 2 -11.30 8.50 7.37
C LYS A 2 -11.14 7.95 8.80
N PHE A 3 -12.21 7.46 9.43
CA PHE A 3 -12.12 6.74 10.71
C PHE A 3 -11.59 5.30 10.54
N ILE A 4 -12.19 4.51 9.65
CA ILE A 4 -11.88 3.08 9.50
C ILE A 4 -10.50 2.83 8.91
N LYS A 5 -10.13 3.60 7.88
CA LYS A 5 -8.81 3.53 7.23
C LYS A 5 -8.19 4.94 7.24
N PRO A 6 -7.61 5.39 8.37
CA PRO A 6 -7.15 6.77 8.50
C PRO A 6 -6.00 7.13 7.56
N LEU A 7 -5.14 6.16 7.21
CA LEU A 7 -3.95 6.37 6.38
C LEU A 7 -4.14 5.86 4.93
N TRP A 8 -5.37 5.91 4.43
CA TRP A 8 -5.69 5.38 3.10
C TRP A 8 -5.49 6.43 2.00
N TYR A 9 -4.81 6.05 0.91
CA TYR A 9 -4.47 6.97 -0.19
C TYR A 9 -5.70 7.74 -0.69
N PHE A 10 -6.83 7.06 -0.83
CA PHE A 10 -8.05 7.62 -1.41
C PHE A 10 -8.80 8.57 -0.47
N ASN A 11 -8.31 8.77 0.76
CA ASN A 11 -8.76 9.88 1.60
C ASN A 11 -8.15 11.23 1.17
N LEU A 12 -7.15 11.21 0.29
CA LEU A 12 -6.40 12.37 -0.21
C LEU A 12 -6.71 12.61 -1.70
N GLY A 13 -6.44 13.83 -2.16
CA GLY A 13 -6.44 14.14 -3.59
C GLY A 13 -5.26 13.50 -4.32
N ILE A 14 -5.45 13.28 -5.63
CA ILE A 14 -4.43 12.84 -6.58
C ILE A 14 -3.97 14.05 -7.40
N GLY A 15 -2.87 14.69 -6.98
CA GLY A 15 -2.49 15.99 -7.55
C GLY A 15 -3.55 17.05 -7.25
N LYS A 16 -4.15 17.61 -8.30
CA LYS A 16 -5.27 18.57 -8.21
C LYS A 16 -6.65 17.90 -8.31
N SER A 17 -6.70 16.58 -8.45
CA SER A 17 -7.89 15.80 -8.81
C SER A 17 -8.25 14.78 -7.71
N LEU A 18 -9.29 13.97 -7.92
CA LEU A 18 -9.87 13.03 -6.95
C LEU A 18 -10.05 11.63 -7.53
N ILE A 19 -9.52 10.59 -6.89
CA ILE A 19 -9.56 9.23 -7.46
C ILE A 19 -10.96 8.58 -7.53
N TRP A 20 -11.97 9.21 -6.93
CA TRP A 20 -13.33 8.70 -6.84
C TRP A 20 -14.04 8.85 -8.19
N PRO A 21 -14.46 7.75 -8.83
CA PRO A 21 -15.03 7.84 -10.17
C PRO A 21 -16.46 8.35 -10.15
N ASP A 22 -16.89 9.07 -11.19
CA ASP A 22 -18.31 9.44 -11.37
C ASP A 22 -19.13 8.19 -11.73
N PRO A 23 -20.02 7.71 -10.84
CA PRO A 23 -20.75 6.47 -11.08
C PRO A 23 -21.80 6.59 -12.17
N ASN A 24 -22.24 7.79 -12.57
CA ASN A 24 -23.33 7.95 -13.55
C ASN A 24 -23.03 7.32 -14.91
N LYS A 25 -21.75 7.22 -15.27
CA LYS A 25 -21.28 6.60 -16.53
C LYS A 25 -20.86 5.14 -16.39
N ILE A 26 -20.82 4.62 -15.16
CA ILE A 26 -20.16 3.34 -14.83
C ILE A 26 -21.14 2.35 -14.21
N VAL A 27 -22.00 2.84 -13.32
CA VAL A 27 -22.95 2.06 -12.55
C VAL A 27 -24.35 2.31 -13.13
N PRO A 28 -25.00 1.29 -13.71
CA PRO A 28 -26.38 1.40 -14.18
C PRO A 28 -27.30 1.94 -13.08
N PRO A 29 -28.25 2.86 -13.38
CA PRO A 29 -29.15 3.45 -12.39
C PRO A 29 -29.94 2.43 -11.56
N GLU A 30 -30.20 1.25 -12.11
CA GLU A 30 -30.93 0.16 -11.45
C GLU A 30 -30.10 -0.52 -10.34
N LEU A 31 -28.78 -0.36 -10.37
CA LEU A 31 -27.86 -0.90 -9.35
C LEU A 31 -27.57 0.09 -8.21
N LEU A 32 -28.12 1.32 -8.28
CA LEU A 32 -27.98 2.30 -7.20
C LEU A 32 -28.80 1.90 -5.98
N ASP A 33 -28.18 1.96 -4.80
CA ASP A 33 -28.85 1.61 -3.54
C ASP A 33 -29.74 2.77 -3.06
N LYS A 34 -31.05 2.64 -3.30
CA LYS A 34 -32.04 3.67 -2.94
C LYS A 34 -32.39 3.70 -1.44
N ASN A 35 -31.77 2.86 -0.60
CA ASN A 35 -32.04 2.83 0.84
C ASN A 35 -31.27 3.91 1.63
N TYR A 36 -30.41 4.70 0.98
CA TYR A 36 -29.79 5.85 1.60
C TYR A 36 -30.78 7.01 1.77
N ASN A 37 -30.64 7.78 2.84
CA ASN A 37 -31.48 8.95 3.09
C ASN A 37 -31.14 10.14 2.18
N SER A 38 -29.93 10.16 1.61
CA SER A 38 -29.44 11.25 0.78
C SER A 38 -28.96 10.73 -0.57
N TYR A 39 -29.25 11.51 -1.62
CA TYR A 39 -28.76 11.27 -2.98
C TYR A 39 -27.24 11.23 -3.01
N GLU A 40 -26.58 12.13 -2.27
CA GLU A 40 -25.13 12.21 -2.20
C GLU A 40 -24.50 10.96 -1.58
N SER A 41 -25.12 10.37 -0.55
CA SER A 41 -24.62 9.12 0.04
C SER A 41 -24.78 7.93 -0.89
N MET A 42 -25.91 7.87 -1.62
CA MET A 42 -26.15 6.84 -2.65
C MET A 42 -25.08 6.92 -3.76
N ILE A 43 -24.81 8.12 -4.28
CA ILE A 43 -23.80 8.35 -5.32
C ILE A 43 -22.38 8.07 -4.79
N SER A 44 -22.05 8.50 -3.58
CA SER A 44 -20.76 8.19 -2.95
C SER A 44 -20.56 6.69 -2.74
N GLU A 45 -21.62 5.92 -2.42
CA GLU A 45 -21.54 4.46 -2.39
C GLU A 45 -21.25 3.87 -3.79
N ALA A 46 -21.97 4.31 -4.81
CA ALA A 46 -21.80 3.81 -6.17
C ALA A 46 -20.37 4.10 -6.69
N SER A 47 -19.85 5.29 -6.41
CA SER A 47 -18.45 5.66 -6.69
C SER A 47 -17.46 4.76 -5.95
N TYR A 48 -17.71 4.49 -4.65
CA TYR A 48 -16.90 3.56 -3.86
C TYR A 48 -16.91 2.15 -4.46
N LEU A 49 -18.07 1.64 -4.85
CA LEU A 49 -18.21 0.34 -5.49
C LEU A 49 -17.44 0.29 -6.80
N ALA A 50 -17.60 1.27 -7.69
CA ALA A 50 -16.87 1.31 -8.97
C ALA A 50 -15.35 1.22 -8.74
N LEU A 51 -14.80 2.03 -7.84
CA LEU A 51 -13.36 2.02 -7.53
C LEU A 51 -12.92 0.69 -6.88
N MET A 52 -13.68 0.18 -5.90
CA MET A 52 -13.32 -1.07 -5.20
C MET A 52 -13.46 -2.30 -6.08
N SER A 53 -14.27 -2.20 -7.13
CA SER A 53 -14.49 -3.29 -8.09
C SER A 53 -13.39 -3.41 -9.10
N GLY A 54 -12.55 -2.37 -9.28
CA GLY A 54 -11.43 -2.37 -10.23
C GLY A 54 -11.58 -1.40 -11.39
N TYR A 55 -12.53 -0.45 -11.33
CA TYR A 55 -12.54 0.65 -12.28
C TYR A 55 -11.21 1.42 -12.21
N ILE A 56 -10.57 1.61 -13.36
CA ILE A 56 -9.35 2.38 -13.52
C ILE A 56 -9.72 3.56 -14.43
N PRO A 57 -9.66 4.81 -13.94
CA PRO A 57 -10.04 5.97 -14.74
C PRO A 57 -9.09 6.11 -15.93
N SER A 58 -9.67 6.42 -17.10
CA SER A 58 -8.92 6.66 -18.33
C SER A 58 -8.39 8.09 -18.39
N ASP A 59 -9.14 9.01 -17.79
CA ASP A 59 -8.83 10.43 -17.68
C ASP A 59 -9.16 10.91 -16.25
N LEU A 60 -8.12 11.28 -15.49
CA LEU A 60 -8.23 11.80 -14.13
C LEU A 60 -8.87 13.19 -14.04
N GLU A 61 -9.28 13.84 -15.10
CA GLU A 61 -10.02 15.10 -15.00
C GLU A 61 -11.50 14.93 -15.33
N LYS A 62 -11.84 13.94 -16.17
CA LYS A 62 -13.20 13.77 -16.70
C LYS A 62 -14.00 12.66 -16.04
N ASP A 63 -13.33 11.67 -15.45
CA ASP A 63 -13.99 10.46 -14.94
C ASP A 63 -14.28 10.54 -13.44
N GLN A 64 -14.25 11.74 -12.83
CA GLN A 64 -14.25 11.92 -11.37
C GLN A 64 -15.56 12.46 -10.81
N LEU A 65 -15.85 12.01 -9.59
CA LEU A 65 -16.92 12.53 -8.77
C LEU A 65 -16.60 13.96 -8.32
N SER A 66 -17.58 14.85 -8.39
CA SER A 66 -17.44 16.24 -7.93
C SER A 66 -17.02 16.31 -6.45
N SER A 67 -16.20 17.30 -6.13
CA SER A 67 -15.74 17.57 -4.76
C SER A 67 -16.88 17.86 -3.79
N SER A 68 -18.04 18.31 -4.28
CA SER A 68 -19.25 18.52 -3.47
C SER A 68 -19.74 17.24 -2.81
N PHE A 69 -19.65 16.08 -3.48
CA PHE A 69 -20.06 14.79 -2.93
C PHE A 69 -19.06 14.25 -1.90
N ILE A 70 -17.77 14.56 -2.08
CA ILE A 70 -16.71 14.12 -1.16
C ILE A 70 -16.74 14.91 0.14
N ASN A 71 -17.05 16.20 0.06
CA ASN A 71 -17.15 17.08 1.21
C ASN A 71 -18.57 17.10 1.83
N TYR A 72 -19.48 16.29 1.29
CA TYR A 72 -20.83 16.18 1.81
C TYR A 72 -20.82 15.58 3.22
N ASN A 73 -21.55 16.21 4.13
CA ASN A 73 -21.73 15.72 5.49
C ASN A 73 -22.84 14.64 5.50
N HIS A 74 -22.43 13.39 5.27
CA HIS A 74 -23.33 12.25 5.28
C HIS A 74 -24.13 12.14 6.59
N THR A 75 -25.39 11.70 6.50
CA THR A 75 -26.21 11.49 7.68
C THR A 75 -25.64 10.36 8.53
N VAL A 76 -25.83 10.42 9.84
CA VAL A 76 -25.31 9.39 10.75
C VAL A 76 -25.90 8.01 10.44
N TYR A 77 -27.15 7.96 9.97
CA TYR A 77 -27.76 6.73 9.46
C TYR A 77 -27.01 6.18 8.25
N ASP A 78 -26.77 7.02 7.22
CA ASP A 78 -26.08 6.62 5.99
C ASP A 78 -24.65 6.15 6.27
N GLU A 79 -23.96 6.80 7.21
CA GLU A 79 -22.64 6.36 7.68
C GLU A 79 -22.69 4.95 8.28
N PHE A 80 -23.62 4.67 9.20
CA PHE A 80 -23.76 3.33 9.78
C PHE A 80 -24.22 2.29 8.77
N TYR A 81 -25.13 2.64 7.87
CA TYR A 81 -25.61 1.80 6.78
C TYR A 81 -24.43 1.34 5.92
N PHE A 82 -23.62 2.29 5.44
CA PHE A 82 -22.41 2.00 4.66
C PHE A 82 -21.41 1.12 5.43
N ILE A 83 -21.16 1.43 6.70
CA ILE A 83 -20.20 0.67 7.52
C ILE A 83 -20.64 -0.78 7.68
N LYS A 84 -21.93 -1.03 7.99
CA LYS A 84 -22.46 -2.38 8.16
C LYS A 84 -22.51 -3.16 6.84
N LYS A 85 -22.76 -2.47 5.73
CA LYS A 85 -22.78 -3.07 4.39
C LYS A 85 -21.40 -3.59 3.97
N PHE A 86 -20.33 -2.83 4.19
CA PHE A 86 -19.00 -3.14 3.60
C PHE A 86 -17.92 -3.61 4.57
N PHE A 87 -18.04 -3.33 5.87
CA PHE A 87 -16.97 -3.61 6.84
C PHE A 87 -17.37 -4.71 7.83
N ASN A 88 -16.37 -5.27 8.53
CA ASN A 88 -16.63 -6.20 9.61
C ASN A 88 -17.54 -5.52 10.67
N PRO A 89 -18.55 -6.20 11.25
CA PRO A 89 -19.47 -5.62 12.22
C PRO A 89 -18.81 -4.86 13.38
N ILE A 90 -17.60 -5.28 13.79
CA ILE A 90 -16.82 -4.62 14.84
C ILE A 90 -16.55 -3.14 14.53
N TRP A 91 -16.44 -2.77 13.25
CA TRP A 91 -16.25 -1.38 12.83
C TRP A 91 -17.46 -0.51 13.09
N SER A 92 -18.68 -1.05 13.02
CA SER A 92 -19.88 -0.30 13.38
C SER A 92 -19.92 -0.01 14.88
N VAL A 93 -19.45 -0.94 15.71
CA VAL A 93 -19.33 -0.75 17.17
C VAL A 93 -18.23 0.28 17.49
N ALA A 94 -17.05 0.13 16.87
CA ALA A 94 -15.94 1.08 17.06
C ALA A 94 -16.33 2.50 16.62
N PHE A 95 -17.08 2.64 15.51
CA PHE A 95 -17.58 3.92 15.04
C PHE A 95 -18.61 4.52 15.99
N LEU A 96 -19.51 3.72 16.56
CA LEU A 96 -20.42 4.18 17.61
C LEU A 96 -19.64 4.74 18.80
N ILE A 97 -18.68 3.99 19.35
CA ILE A 97 -17.84 4.44 20.47
C ILE A 97 -17.15 5.77 20.14
N TYR A 98 -16.58 5.89 18.93
CA TYR A 98 -15.96 7.12 18.45
C TYR A 98 -16.94 8.31 18.45
N ARG A 99 -18.18 8.11 17.97
CA ARG A 99 -19.22 9.16 17.95
C ARG A 99 -19.69 9.56 19.34
N LEU A 100 -19.74 8.61 20.29
CA LEU A 100 -20.10 8.89 21.69
C LEU A 100 -19.02 9.73 22.39
N ILE A 101 -17.73 9.39 22.19
CA ILE A 101 -16.59 10.11 22.79
C ILE A 101 -16.43 11.51 22.19
N THR A 102 -16.70 11.68 20.90
CA THR A 102 -16.55 12.98 20.24
C THR A 102 -17.71 13.95 20.50
N PHE A 103 -18.67 13.55 21.35
CA PHE A 103 -19.88 14.31 21.77
C PHE A 103 -20.73 14.89 20.62
N GLY A 104 -20.44 14.51 19.38
CA GLY A 104 -21.18 14.91 18.19
C GLY A 104 -22.38 14.01 17.95
N TYR A 105 -23.55 14.46 18.38
CA TYR A 105 -24.85 13.84 18.11
C TYR A 105 -25.08 12.49 18.85
N PHE A 106 -24.86 12.47 20.17
CA PHE A 106 -24.99 11.29 21.02
C PHE A 106 -26.25 10.45 20.76
N PHE A 107 -27.44 11.05 20.91
CA PHE A 107 -28.71 10.34 20.73
C PHE A 107 -28.95 9.90 19.27
N HIS A 108 -28.53 10.70 18.29
CA HIS A 108 -28.67 10.35 16.87
C HIS A 108 -27.76 9.19 16.50
N ALA A 109 -26.54 9.12 17.04
CA ALA A 109 -25.62 8.02 16.79
C ALA A 109 -26.14 6.69 17.35
N ILE A 110 -26.67 6.71 18.57
CA ILE A 110 -27.32 5.53 19.18
C ILE A 110 -28.53 5.12 18.34
N SER A 111 -29.44 6.06 18.04
CA SER A 111 -30.64 5.78 17.24
C SER A 111 -30.29 5.20 15.87
N ALA A 112 -29.34 5.79 15.15
CA ALA A 112 -28.90 5.33 13.84
C ALA A 112 -28.24 3.94 13.89
N PHE A 113 -27.44 3.66 14.93
CA PHE A 113 -26.84 2.34 15.12
C PHE A 113 -27.91 1.25 15.29
N PHE A 114 -28.93 1.49 16.12
CA PHE A 114 -30.03 0.55 16.33
C PHE A 114 -30.90 0.40 15.08
N LYS A 115 -31.25 1.51 14.41
CA LYS A 115 -32.03 1.51 13.15
C LYS A 115 -31.34 0.72 12.04
N THR A 116 -30.02 0.59 12.06
CA THR A 116 -29.25 -0.14 11.03
C THR A 116 -28.86 -1.56 11.45
N LEU A 117 -29.30 -2.08 12.61
CA LEU A 117 -28.93 -3.44 13.06
C LEU A 117 -29.34 -4.56 12.10
N HIS A 118 -30.45 -4.38 11.38
CA HIS A 118 -30.97 -5.36 10.42
C HIS A 118 -30.13 -5.43 9.12
N ILE A 119 -29.26 -4.45 8.87
CA ILE A 119 -28.43 -4.40 7.66
C ILE A 119 -27.40 -5.50 7.70
N LYS A 120 -27.47 -6.40 6.71
CA LYS A 120 -26.51 -7.48 6.52
C LYS A 120 -25.34 -7.02 5.66
N ARG A 121 -24.16 -7.54 5.97
CA ARG A 121 -22.95 -7.31 5.17
C ARG A 121 -23.17 -7.84 3.75
N THR A 122 -22.88 -7.01 2.76
CA THR A 122 -22.89 -7.41 1.36
C THR A 122 -21.56 -8.05 1.00
N ASP A 123 -21.60 -9.30 0.54
CA ASP A 123 -20.41 -9.95 0.00
C ASP A 123 -20.04 -9.32 -1.36
N SER A 124 -18.74 -9.17 -1.62
CA SER A 124 -18.14 -8.43 -2.74
C SER A 124 -18.49 -8.91 -4.16
N LYS A 125 -19.51 -9.77 -4.32
CA LYS A 125 -20.03 -10.26 -5.60
C LYS A 125 -20.65 -9.15 -6.45
N TYR A 126 -21.16 -8.08 -5.83
CA TYR A 126 -21.77 -6.94 -6.55
C TYR A 126 -20.76 -6.20 -7.45
N GLY A 127 -19.51 -6.05 -6.99
CA GLY A 127 -18.47 -5.41 -7.80
C GLY A 127 -18.06 -6.19 -9.04
N PHE A 128 -18.09 -7.52 -8.94
CA PHE A 128 -17.74 -8.42 -10.05
C PHE A 128 -18.81 -8.42 -11.17
N LEU A 129 -20.07 -8.13 -10.84
CA LEU A 129 -21.16 -7.99 -11.81
C LEU A 129 -21.03 -6.70 -12.62
N ILE A 130 -20.62 -5.59 -11.99
CA ILE A 130 -20.40 -4.30 -12.66
C ILE A 130 -19.27 -4.42 -13.69
N LEU A 131 -18.16 -5.08 -13.34
CA LEU A 131 -17.01 -5.21 -14.25
C LEU A 131 -17.10 -6.32 -15.30
N LYS A 132 -17.97 -7.33 -15.14
CA LYS A 132 -18.12 -8.39 -16.17
C LYS A 132 -18.53 -7.82 -17.55
N LYS A 133 -19.08 -6.59 -17.58
CA LYS A 133 -19.38 -5.82 -18.79
C LYS A 133 -18.18 -5.05 -19.36
N ILE A 134 -17.12 -4.82 -18.58
CA ILE A 134 -15.91 -4.09 -18.98
C ILE A 134 -14.78 -5.11 -19.15
N LYS A 135 -14.86 -5.93 -20.21
CA LYS A 135 -13.71 -6.72 -20.62
C LYS A 135 -12.75 -5.83 -21.40
N PRO A 136 -11.45 -5.87 -21.09
CA PRO A 136 -10.41 -5.57 -22.06
C PRO A 136 -10.55 -6.56 -23.24
N ASP A 137 -11.40 -6.25 -24.21
CA ASP A 137 -11.44 -7.04 -25.43
C ASP A 137 -10.13 -6.86 -26.19
N LYS A 138 -9.38 -7.97 -26.28
CA LYS A 138 -8.27 -8.27 -27.19
C LYS A 138 -7.13 -7.24 -27.28
N PHE A 139 -5.98 -7.59 -26.68
CA PHE A 139 -4.70 -6.96 -26.99
C PHE A 139 -3.95 -7.65 -28.12
N TYR A 140 -3.80 -6.91 -29.22
CA TYR A 140 -2.75 -7.07 -30.22
C TYR A 140 -1.85 -5.84 -30.14
N ARG A 141 -0.53 -6.03 -30.26
CA ARG A 141 0.56 -5.03 -30.33
C ARG A 141 1.28 -4.70 -29.02
N LEU A 142 2.01 -5.68 -28.48
CA LEU A 142 3.25 -5.39 -27.73
C LEU A 142 4.48 -6.11 -28.29
N HIS A 143 4.37 -6.77 -29.45
CA HIS A 143 5.48 -7.51 -30.05
C HIS A 143 6.63 -6.62 -30.58
N ASN A 144 6.44 -5.30 -30.69
CA ASN A 144 7.40 -4.43 -31.38
C ASN A 144 8.12 -3.38 -30.53
N ILE A 145 7.92 -3.33 -29.20
CA ILE A 145 8.62 -2.34 -28.37
C ILE A 145 9.60 -3.01 -27.41
N LYS A 146 10.86 -3.15 -27.84
CA LYS A 146 11.98 -3.57 -26.99
C LYS A 146 12.48 -2.38 -26.15
N LYS A 147 11.70 -1.90 -25.16
CA LYS A 147 12.18 -0.89 -24.20
C LYS A 147 13.25 -1.50 -23.27
N PRO A 148 14.47 -0.95 -23.15
CA PRO A 148 15.44 -1.46 -22.19
C PRO A 148 14.90 -1.26 -20.76
N ILE A 149 14.96 -2.31 -19.94
CA ILE A 149 14.52 -2.30 -18.55
C ILE A 149 15.71 -2.50 -17.63
N ARG A 150 15.71 -1.76 -16.53
CA ARG A 150 16.66 -1.95 -15.45
C ARG A 150 15.97 -2.57 -14.24
N ILE A 151 16.35 -3.80 -13.89
CA ILE A 151 15.90 -4.47 -12.66
C ILE A 151 16.88 -4.12 -11.55
N ILE A 152 16.41 -3.57 -10.43
CA ILE A 152 17.23 -3.19 -9.28
C ILE A 152 16.93 -4.15 -8.12
N ILE A 153 17.97 -4.85 -7.65
CA ILE A 153 17.89 -5.87 -6.59
C ILE A 153 18.92 -5.57 -5.50
N PRO A 154 18.51 -4.97 -4.39
CA PRO A 154 19.32 -4.91 -3.17
C PRO A 154 19.39 -6.31 -2.53
N THR A 155 20.57 -6.72 -2.08
CA THR A 155 20.76 -7.99 -1.36
C THR A 155 21.56 -7.78 -0.08
N TYR A 156 21.20 -8.51 0.99
CA TYR A 156 21.93 -8.48 2.26
C TYR A 156 21.86 -9.84 2.96
N ASN A 157 22.98 -10.58 2.94
CA ASN A 157 23.15 -11.89 3.58
C ASN A 157 22.14 -12.95 3.09
N ARG A 158 21.84 -12.98 1.77
CA ARG A 158 20.76 -13.80 1.17
C ARG A 158 21.11 -14.46 -0.17
N TYR A 159 22.36 -14.86 -0.37
CA TYR A 159 22.84 -15.47 -1.63
C TYR A 159 21.99 -16.65 -2.13
N LYS A 160 21.48 -17.51 -1.24
CA LYS A 160 20.64 -18.65 -1.64
C LYS A 160 19.33 -18.22 -2.30
N SER A 161 18.64 -17.21 -1.77
CA SER A 161 17.39 -16.75 -2.37
C SER A 161 17.64 -15.93 -3.61
N LEU A 162 18.68 -15.09 -3.59
CA LEU A 162 19.13 -14.34 -4.75
C LEU A 162 19.48 -15.27 -5.92
N HIS A 163 20.16 -16.39 -5.69
CA HIS A 163 20.47 -17.37 -6.73
C HIS A 163 19.20 -17.88 -7.44
N ASN A 164 18.20 -18.27 -6.65
CA ASN A 164 16.93 -18.74 -7.20
C ASN A 164 16.21 -17.65 -8.01
N LEU A 165 16.25 -16.41 -7.52
CA LEU A 165 15.66 -15.27 -8.23
C LEU A 165 16.39 -14.99 -9.56
N LEU A 166 17.72 -14.98 -9.58
CA LEU A 166 18.49 -14.77 -10.80
C LEU A 166 18.23 -15.89 -11.82
N LYS A 167 18.09 -17.15 -11.38
CA LYS A 167 17.65 -18.26 -12.26
C LYS A 167 16.21 -18.13 -12.77
N ASP A 168 15.32 -17.46 -12.04
CA ASP A 168 13.98 -17.12 -12.57
C ASP A 168 14.06 -15.98 -13.60
N LEU A 169 15.01 -15.04 -13.43
CA LEU A 169 15.23 -13.93 -14.37
C LEU A 169 15.83 -14.41 -15.70
N GLU A 170 16.72 -15.40 -15.70
CA GLU A 170 17.23 -16.04 -16.93
C GLU A 170 16.11 -16.65 -17.79
N LYS A 171 14.95 -16.95 -17.19
CA LYS A 171 13.80 -17.58 -17.86
C LYS A 171 12.75 -16.57 -18.34
N GLN A 172 12.99 -15.27 -18.22
CA GLN A 172 12.02 -14.26 -18.67
C GLN A 172 11.82 -14.34 -20.18
N THR A 173 10.56 -14.27 -20.62
CA THR A 173 10.20 -14.22 -22.05
C THR A 173 10.52 -12.87 -22.68
N TYR A 174 10.61 -11.81 -21.85
CA TYR A 174 11.11 -10.51 -22.27
C TYR A 174 12.61 -10.43 -21.98
N SER A 175 13.44 -10.23 -23.02
CA SER A 175 14.90 -10.35 -22.92
C SER A 175 15.67 -9.02 -22.88
N ASN A 176 15.05 -7.88 -23.24
CA ASN A 176 15.76 -6.59 -23.25
C ASN A 176 15.81 -5.93 -21.86
N PHE A 177 16.55 -6.55 -20.94
CA PHE A 177 16.74 -6.02 -19.59
C PHE A 177 18.17 -6.23 -19.07
N ARG A 178 18.54 -5.42 -18.08
CA ARG A 178 19.77 -5.52 -17.31
C ARG A 178 19.44 -5.56 -15.82
N VAL A 179 20.33 -6.14 -15.03
CA VAL A 179 20.14 -6.29 -13.58
C VAL A 179 21.20 -5.48 -12.85
N SER A 180 20.80 -4.54 -12.01
CA SER A 180 21.69 -3.91 -11.05
C SER A 180 21.53 -4.56 -9.68
N ILE A 181 22.61 -5.14 -9.18
CA ILE A 181 22.63 -5.76 -7.85
C ILE A 181 23.41 -4.85 -6.92
N VAL A 182 22.81 -4.48 -5.79
CA VAL A 182 23.49 -3.74 -4.73
C VAL A 182 23.71 -4.67 -3.54
N ASP A 183 24.92 -5.23 -3.48
CA ASP A 183 25.30 -6.20 -2.47
C ASP A 183 25.83 -5.51 -1.21
N GLN A 184 25.12 -5.74 -0.11
CA GLN A 184 25.40 -5.18 1.21
C GLN A 184 25.85 -6.24 2.21
N SER A 185 25.98 -7.50 1.77
CA SER A 185 26.26 -8.67 2.62
C SER A 185 27.59 -8.52 3.35
N GLU A 186 27.68 -8.97 4.60
CA GLU A 186 28.93 -8.92 5.38
C GLU A 186 30.00 -9.80 4.74
N GLU A 187 29.66 -11.07 4.49
CA GLU A 187 30.47 -12.03 3.75
C GLU A 187 30.29 -11.82 2.24
N TYR A 188 30.93 -10.79 1.71
CA TYR A 188 30.84 -10.45 0.29
C TYR A 188 31.52 -11.51 -0.59
N ASN A 189 30.76 -12.09 -1.52
CA ASN A 189 31.27 -13.04 -2.51
C ASN A 189 31.04 -12.53 -3.94
N TYR A 190 32.08 -11.93 -4.53
CA TYR A 190 32.03 -11.47 -5.93
C TYR A 190 31.85 -12.60 -6.94
N LYS A 191 32.48 -13.76 -6.71
CA LYS A 191 32.45 -14.89 -7.66
C LYS A 191 31.04 -15.46 -7.86
N PHE A 192 30.17 -15.31 -6.87
CA PHE A 192 28.76 -15.70 -6.95
C PHE A 192 28.06 -15.18 -8.21
N TYR A 193 28.42 -13.98 -8.68
CA TYR A 193 27.72 -13.33 -9.80
C TYR A 193 28.14 -13.83 -11.18
N ASN A 194 29.20 -14.63 -11.29
CA ASN A 194 29.72 -15.12 -12.57
C ASN A 194 28.90 -16.28 -13.17
N ASP A 195 28.05 -16.94 -12.37
CA ASP A 195 27.33 -18.17 -12.73
C ASP A 195 25.97 -17.92 -13.42
N PHE A 196 25.75 -16.70 -13.90
CA PHE A 196 24.47 -16.26 -14.46
C PHE A 196 24.61 -15.71 -15.87
N ASN A 197 23.71 -16.13 -16.77
CA ASN A 197 23.58 -15.59 -18.12
C ASN A 197 22.73 -14.30 -18.11
N LEU A 198 23.16 -13.32 -17.33
CA LEU A 198 22.50 -12.02 -17.14
C LEU A 198 23.52 -10.90 -17.25
N GLN A 199 23.13 -9.77 -17.83
CA GLN A 199 23.92 -8.54 -17.76
C GLN A 199 23.76 -7.93 -16.36
N ILE A 200 24.72 -8.22 -15.48
CA ILE A 200 24.72 -7.77 -14.08
C ILE A 200 25.67 -6.59 -13.89
N ASP A 201 25.11 -5.45 -13.51
CA ASP A 201 25.86 -4.29 -13.01
C ASP A 201 25.92 -4.39 -11.48
N LEU A 202 27.03 -4.92 -10.97
CA LEU A 202 27.24 -5.15 -9.54
C LEU A 202 27.77 -3.89 -8.84
N GLN A 203 27.13 -3.53 -7.74
CA GLN A 203 27.58 -2.50 -6.83
C GLN A 203 27.79 -3.08 -5.44
N ARG A 204 28.91 -2.71 -4.82
CA ARG A 204 29.13 -2.92 -3.40
C ARG A 204 28.62 -1.73 -2.58
N GLN A 205 27.95 -2.01 -1.46
CA GLN A 205 27.60 -1.00 -0.45
C GLN A 205 27.95 -1.54 0.94
N THR A 206 28.82 -0.86 1.67
CA THR A 206 29.33 -1.35 2.95
C THR A 206 28.40 -1.07 4.14
N VAL A 207 27.58 -0.03 4.05
CA VAL A 207 26.58 0.31 5.07
C VAL A 207 25.21 -0.17 4.61
N PRO A 208 24.59 -1.18 5.26
CA PRO A 208 23.29 -1.68 4.84
C PRO A 208 22.19 -0.61 4.93
N GLY A 209 21.37 -0.54 3.89
CA GLY A 209 20.21 0.31 3.77
C GLY A 209 19.47 0.08 2.44
N LEU A 210 18.17 -0.25 2.51
CA LEU A 210 17.36 -0.58 1.34
C LEU A 210 17.13 0.63 0.43
N TRP A 211 16.77 1.78 1.01
CA TRP A 211 16.46 2.99 0.24
C TRP A 211 17.75 3.56 -0.33
N LYS A 212 18.82 3.56 0.46
CA LYS A 212 20.18 3.90 0.00
C LYS A 212 20.62 3.06 -1.20
N ALA A 213 20.44 1.74 -1.11
CA ALA A 213 20.79 0.83 -2.19
C ALA A 213 20.01 1.13 -3.48
N ARG A 214 18.68 1.29 -3.38
CA ARG A 214 17.86 1.62 -4.55
C ARG A 214 18.21 2.99 -5.12
N ASN A 215 18.35 4.01 -4.28
CA ASN A 215 18.75 5.36 -4.69
C ASN A 215 20.08 5.35 -5.45
N SER A 216 21.07 4.62 -4.93
CA SER A 216 22.39 4.51 -5.57
C SER A 216 22.31 3.82 -6.94
N ALA A 217 21.55 2.73 -7.06
CA ALA A 217 21.34 2.04 -8.33
C ALA A 217 20.56 2.91 -9.35
N ILE A 218 19.54 3.65 -8.91
CA ILE A 218 18.79 4.57 -9.80
C ILE A 218 19.71 5.63 -10.39
N LYS A 219 20.61 6.21 -9.58
CA LYS A 219 21.56 7.25 -10.00
C LYS A 219 22.60 6.77 -11.01
N LYS A 220 22.96 5.48 -10.98
CA LYS A 220 23.98 4.88 -11.87
C LYS A 220 23.41 4.26 -13.14
N THR A 221 22.11 4.36 -13.34
CA THR A 221 21.41 3.70 -14.45
C THR A 221 20.65 4.75 -15.28
N SER A 222 20.42 4.46 -16.55
CA SER A 222 19.81 5.41 -17.51
C SER A 222 18.55 4.87 -18.20
N GLU A 223 18.20 3.60 -17.95
CA GLU A 223 17.05 2.97 -18.59
C GLU A 223 15.75 3.69 -18.20
N ARG A 224 14.88 3.93 -19.19
CA ARG A 224 13.62 4.67 -18.99
C ARG A 224 12.59 3.90 -18.17
N ILE A 225 12.75 2.59 -18.04
CA ILE A 225 11.89 1.73 -17.23
C ILE A 225 12.74 1.07 -16.15
N ILE A 226 12.28 1.21 -14.90
CA ILE A 226 12.90 0.64 -13.71
C ILE A 226 11.95 -0.39 -13.13
N ALA A 227 12.46 -1.58 -12.84
CA ALA A 227 11.77 -2.59 -12.06
C ALA A 227 12.49 -2.79 -10.73
N PHE A 228 11.74 -2.83 -9.63
CA PHE A 228 12.28 -3.18 -8.32
C PHE A 228 11.78 -4.56 -7.91
N LEU A 229 12.70 -5.35 -7.35
CA LEU A 229 12.43 -6.73 -6.96
C LEU A 229 13.26 -7.07 -5.71
N ASP A 230 12.63 -7.68 -4.70
CA ASP A 230 13.37 -8.12 -3.51
C ASP A 230 14.09 -9.45 -3.76
N ASP A 231 15.25 -9.62 -3.13
CA ASP A 231 16.11 -10.82 -3.20
C ASP A 231 15.47 -12.13 -2.67
N ASP A 232 14.33 -12.05 -1.99
CA ASP A 232 13.56 -13.19 -1.47
C ASP A 232 12.25 -13.42 -2.25
N SER A 233 12.26 -13.10 -3.54
CA SER A 233 11.15 -13.28 -4.48
C SER A 233 11.35 -14.50 -5.38
N ARG A 234 10.25 -15.12 -5.81
CA ARG A 234 10.19 -16.01 -6.97
C ARG A 234 9.20 -15.47 -7.99
N VAL A 235 9.56 -15.49 -9.27
CA VAL A 235 8.77 -14.90 -10.35
C VAL A 235 8.61 -15.87 -11.52
N GLY A 236 7.49 -15.78 -12.24
CA GLY A 236 7.24 -16.59 -13.43
C GLY A 236 7.92 -16.04 -14.68
N LYS A 237 8.03 -16.84 -15.74
CA LYS A 237 8.67 -16.47 -17.02
C LYS A 237 8.05 -15.24 -17.72
N ASN A 238 6.79 -14.91 -17.45
CA ASN A 238 6.09 -13.78 -18.06
C ASN A 238 6.00 -12.55 -17.14
N TRP A 239 6.75 -12.52 -16.03
CA TRP A 239 6.63 -11.47 -15.01
C TRP A 239 6.89 -10.07 -15.59
N LEU A 240 8.01 -9.86 -16.29
CA LEU A 240 8.30 -8.58 -16.96
C LEU A 240 7.25 -8.24 -18.03
N PHE A 241 6.87 -9.23 -18.83
CA PHE A 241 5.90 -9.04 -19.91
C PHE A 241 4.55 -8.56 -19.38
N ASN A 242 4.03 -9.16 -18.31
CA ASN A 242 2.75 -8.80 -17.71
C ASN A 242 2.78 -7.38 -17.11
N HIS A 243 3.91 -6.98 -16.55
CA HIS A 243 4.14 -5.61 -16.09
C HIS A 243 4.11 -4.59 -17.24
N LEU A 244 4.84 -4.85 -18.33
CA LEU A 244 4.85 -3.99 -19.52
C LEU A 244 3.47 -3.89 -20.17
N LYS A 245 2.76 -5.03 -20.27
CA LYS A 245 1.38 -5.09 -20.75
C LYS A 245 0.46 -4.17 -19.95
N CYS A 246 0.58 -4.15 -18.63
CA CYS A 246 -0.22 -3.27 -17.78
C CYS A 246 0.11 -1.78 -18.01
N LEU A 247 1.39 -1.42 -18.10
CA LEU A 247 1.79 -0.03 -18.37
C LEU A 247 1.25 0.47 -19.72
N ASP A 248 1.37 -0.36 -20.76
CA ASP A 248 0.95 -0.02 -22.11
C ASP A 248 -0.57 0.07 -22.23
N TYR A 249 -1.29 -0.95 -21.73
CA TYR A 249 -2.74 -1.03 -21.87
C TYR A 249 -3.45 0.16 -21.21
N TYR A 250 -3.15 0.40 -19.94
CA TYR A 250 -3.78 1.46 -19.17
C TYR A 250 -3.09 2.81 -19.36
N LYS A 251 -2.02 2.88 -20.18
CA LYS A 251 -1.19 4.08 -20.40
C LYS A 251 -0.69 4.70 -19.09
N LEU A 252 -0.20 3.86 -18.18
CA LEU A 252 0.21 4.26 -16.83
C LEU A 252 1.73 4.41 -16.69
N ASP A 253 2.13 5.04 -15.58
CA ASP A 253 3.53 5.19 -15.21
C ASP A 253 4.00 4.09 -14.25
N ILE A 254 3.10 3.43 -13.51
CA ILE A 254 3.42 2.42 -12.50
C ILE A 254 2.50 1.19 -12.64
N SER A 255 3.11 0.01 -12.68
CA SER A 255 2.41 -1.29 -12.52
C SER A 255 2.99 -2.01 -11.30
N ALA A 256 2.17 -2.14 -10.26
CA ALA A 256 2.52 -2.82 -9.02
C ALA A 256 1.98 -4.25 -9.05
N GLY A 257 2.86 -5.23 -9.02
CA GLY A 257 2.49 -6.64 -9.04
C GLY A 257 1.99 -7.10 -7.68
N ILE A 258 1.17 -8.15 -7.66
CA ILE A 258 0.68 -8.72 -6.40
C ILE A 258 1.75 -9.58 -5.71
N SER A 259 1.77 -9.57 -4.38
CA SER A 259 2.73 -10.34 -3.59
C SER A 259 2.04 -11.45 -2.81
N ILE A 260 2.17 -12.68 -3.28
CA ILE A 260 1.57 -13.86 -2.66
C ILE A 260 2.56 -14.41 -1.63
N SER A 261 2.12 -14.51 -0.38
CA SER A 261 2.93 -15.11 0.69
C SER A 261 2.58 -16.59 0.84
N LYS A 262 3.58 -17.48 0.88
CA LYS A 262 3.35 -18.90 1.23
C LYS A 262 2.88 -19.11 2.67
N ILE A 263 3.17 -18.13 3.55
CA ILE A 263 2.90 -18.21 4.99
C ILE A 263 1.83 -17.16 5.38
N GLY A 264 0.74 -17.66 5.97
CA GLY A 264 0.03 -16.96 7.05
C GLY A 264 -1.16 -16.06 6.69
N ALA A 265 -1.56 -15.88 5.43
CA ALA A 265 -2.74 -15.05 5.13
C ALA A 265 -3.53 -15.55 3.92
N LYS A 266 -4.86 -15.45 4.02
CA LYS A 266 -5.77 -15.62 2.89
C LYS A 266 -5.41 -14.58 1.82
N ILE A 267 -5.32 -15.02 0.55
CA ILE A 267 -5.11 -14.09 -0.57
C ILE A 267 -6.29 -13.13 -0.61
N PRO A 268 -6.07 -11.81 -0.54
CA PRO A 268 -7.14 -10.82 -0.62
C PRO A 268 -7.94 -10.95 -1.92
N SER A 269 -9.26 -10.71 -1.87
CA SER A 269 -10.11 -10.81 -3.08
C SER A 269 -9.73 -9.82 -4.18
N ASN A 270 -9.13 -8.68 -3.81
CA ASN A 270 -8.67 -7.67 -4.74
C ASN A 270 -7.37 -8.04 -5.47
N TYR A 271 -6.77 -9.22 -5.19
CA TYR A 271 -5.60 -9.73 -5.92
C TYR A 271 -6.00 -10.48 -7.20
N TYR A 272 -7.29 -10.65 -7.49
CA TYR A 272 -7.76 -11.40 -8.65
C TYR A 272 -8.14 -10.53 -9.85
N PHE A 273 -8.01 -9.20 -9.74
CA PHE A 273 -8.36 -8.26 -10.80
C PHE A 273 -7.49 -7.01 -10.76
N TYR A 274 -7.43 -6.31 -11.89
CA TYR A 274 -6.74 -5.03 -12.00
C TYR A 274 -7.51 -3.95 -11.26
N ARG A 275 -6.80 -3.11 -10.50
CA ARG A 275 -7.40 -1.98 -9.77
C ARG A 275 -6.39 -0.88 -9.56
N VAL A 276 -6.88 0.33 -9.32
CA VAL A 276 -6.06 1.39 -8.72
C VAL A 276 -5.51 0.88 -7.39
N SER A 277 -4.19 0.94 -7.25
CA SER A 277 -3.49 0.50 -6.06
C SER A 277 -3.54 1.57 -4.98
N ASP A 278 -3.83 1.16 -3.75
CA ASP A 278 -3.81 1.98 -2.53
C ASP A 278 -2.54 1.76 -1.70
N GLN A 279 -1.54 1.13 -2.31
CA GLN A 279 -0.20 0.86 -1.78
C GLN A 279 0.73 0.54 -2.96
N ILE A 280 2.02 0.85 -2.85
CA ILE A 280 3.05 0.27 -3.72
C ILE A 280 3.84 -0.75 -2.93
N ASP A 281 4.10 -1.91 -3.52
CA ASP A 281 5.09 -2.88 -3.03
C ASP A 281 6.32 -2.74 -3.89
N THR A 282 7.34 -2.05 -3.39
CA THR A 282 8.59 -1.84 -4.15
C THR A 282 9.40 -3.13 -4.32
N GLY A 283 9.00 -4.23 -3.69
CA GLY A 283 9.57 -5.53 -3.99
C GLY A 283 8.95 -6.21 -5.20
N ASN A 284 7.90 -5.64 -5.81
CA ASN A 284 7.29 -6.15 -7.04
C ASN A 284 6.62 -5.01 -7.82
N VAL A 285 7.41 -4.14 -8.42
CA VAL A 285 6.87 -3.00 -9.16
C VAL A 285 7.73 -2.68 -10.37
N ILE A 286 7.09 -2.26 -11.45
CA ILE A 286 7.73 -1.58 -12.57
C ILE A 286 7.22 -0.15 -12.65
N LEU A 287 8.10 0.78 -13.00
CA LEU A 287 7.75 2.18 -13.18
C LEU A 287 8.61 2.87 -14.23
N LYS A 288 8.11 4.00 -14.75
CA LYS A 288 8.89 4.88 -15.60
C LYS A 288 9.87 5.72 -14.78
N ARG A 289 11.10 5.89 -15.27
CA ARG A 289 12.15 6.67 -14.61
C ARG A 289 11.74 8.12 -14.36
N GLU A 290 10.98 8.73 -15.26
CA GLU A 290 10.54 10.14 -15.17
C GLU A 290 9.75 10.46 -13.89
N ILE A 291 9.26 9.44 -13.18
CA ILE A 291 8.65 9.60 -11.86
C ILE A 291 9.67 10.17 -10.86
N PHE A 292 10.95 9.81 -10.95
CA PHE A 292 11.97 10.33 -10.04
C PHE A 292 12.26 11.81 -10.28
N ASP A 293 12.06 12.32 -11.50
CA ASP A 293 12.19 13.75 -11.81
C ASP A 293 11.04 14.54 -11.18
N LYS A 294 9.84 13.96 -11.16
CA LYS A 294 8.65 14.58 -10.56
C LYS A 294 8.63 14.46 -9.06
N CYS A 295 8.92 13.27 -8.53
CA CYS A 295 8.65 12.93 -7.14
C CYS A 295 9.90 12.97 -6.26
N GLY A 296 11.10 12.90 -6.83
CA GLY A 296 12.34 12.64 -6.10
C GLY A 296 12.56 11.15 -5.86
N LEU A 297 13.75 10.81 -5.35
CA LEU A 297 14.14 9.45 -4.98
C LEU A 297 13.42 8.94 -3.71
N PHE A 298 13.80 7.76 -3.19
CA PHE A 298 13.25 7.26 -1.94
C PHE A 298 13.78 8.08 -0.75
N ASP A 299 12.92 8.36 0.23
CA ASP A 299 13.26 9.11 1.43
C ASP A 299 14.04 8.23 2.41
N GLU A 300 15.31 8.54 2.62
CA GLU A 300 16.23 7.75 3.45
C GLU A 300 15.91 7.86 4.95
N LYS A 301 15.01 8.77 5.37
CA LYS A 301 14.47 8.80 6.74
C LYS A 301 13.69 7.55 7.11
N PHE A 302 13.30 6.73 6.13
CA PHE A 302 12.62 5.47 6.35
C PHE A 302 13.58 4.27 6.46
N GLU A 303 14.89 4.51 6.38
CA GLU A 303 15.90 3.45 6.43
C GLU A 303 15.85 2.69 7.75
N GLY A 304 15.91 1.35 7.67
CA GLY A 304 15.77 0.47 8.83
C GLY A 304 14.42 0.53 9.58
N MET A 305 13.44 1.30 9.08
CA MET A 305 12.14 1.50 9.73
C MET A 305 10.95 1.06 8.83
N ARG A 306 9.73 1.54 9.11
CA ARG A 306 8.48 1.15 8.41
C ARG A 306 7.93 2.27 7.56
N MET A 307 7.10 1.92 6.59
CA MET A 307 6.34 2.84 5.72
C MET A 307 7.13 3.52 4.58
N GLY A 308 8.37 3.15 4.27
CA GLY A 308 9.06 3.75 3.11
C GLY A 308 8.37 3.41 1.76
N ASP A 309 7.87 2.18 1.61
CA ASP A 309 7.02 1.78 0.46
C ASP A 309 5.77 2.65 0.36
N ALA A 310 5.07 2.77 1.49
CA ALA A 310 3.82 3.52 1.58
C ALA A 310 4.05 5.00 1.33
N GLU A 311 5.19 5.54 1.78
CA GLU A 311 5.58 6.93 1.57
C GLU A 311 5.82 7.23 0.10
N PHE A 312 6.65 6.44 -0.59
CA PHE A 312 6.92 6.67 -2.01
C PHE A 312 5.65 6.49 -2.86
N GLY A 313 4.85 5.45 -2.55
CA GLY A 313 3.57 5.24 -3.22
C GLY A 313 2.57 6.37 -2.99
N LEU A 314 2.52 6.95 -1.80
CA LEU A 314 1.63 8.07 -1.54
C LEU A 314 2.15 9.37 -2.14
N ARG A 315 3.46 9.61 -2.09
CA ARG A 315 4.10 10.78 -2.71
C ARG A 315 3.93 10.80 -4.23
N THR A 316 3.98 9.65 -4.89
CA THR A 316 3.65 9.55 -6.32
C THR A 316 2.16 9.81 -6.57
N PHE A 317 1.28 9.22 -5.76
CA PHE A 317 -0.15 9.45 -5.83
C PHE A 317 -0.52 10.94 -5.65
N THR A 318 0.03 11.64 -4.66
CA THR A 318 -0.27 13.08 -4.45
C THR A 318 0.30 13.98 -5.55
N ARG A 319 1.15 13.47 -6.43
CA ARG A 319 1.66 14.16 -7.64
C ARG A 319 0.89 13.81 -8.92
N GLY A 320 -0.27 13.17 -8.80
CA GLY A 320 -1.12 12.85 -9.95
C GLY A 320 -0.82 11.50 -10.61
N ILE A 321 0.07 10.68 -10.05
CA ILE A 321 0.56 9.46 -10.69
C ILE A 321 -0.16 8.25 -10.09
N ILE A 322 -0.92 7.53 -10.91
CA ILE A 322 -1.61 6.31 -10.48
C ILE A 322 -0.69 5.09 -10.60
N SER A 323 -0.76 4.24 -9.59
CA SER A 323 -0.29 2.85 -9.66
C SER A 323 -1.46 1.89 -9.82
N VAL A 324 -1.33 0.91 -10.70
CA VAL A 324 -2.31 -0.19 -10.83
C VAL A 324 -1.75 -1.49 -10.29
N SER A 325 -2.56 -2.13 -9.45
CA SER A 325 -2.33 -3.48 -8.97
C SER A 325 -2.55 -4.48 -10.10
N ASN A 326 -1.52 -5.27 -10.40
CA ASN A 326 -1.45 -6.18 -11.53
C ASN A 326 -1.46 -7.64 -11.04
N PRO A 327 -2.60 -8.35 -11.18
CA PRO A 327 -2.72 -9.73 -10.73
C PRO A 327 -1.92 -10.72 -11.60
N GLU A 328 -1.65 -10.37 -12.87
CA GLU A 328 -0.88 -11.23 -13.79
C GLU A 328 0.63 -11.15 -13.51
N ALA A 329 1.12 -10.06 -12.91
CA ALA A 329 2.53 -9.87 -12.55
C ALA A 329 2.79 -10.22 -11.07
N TYR A 330 2.42 -11.43 -10.65
CA TYR A 330 2.59 -11.85 -9.26
C TYR A 330 4.03 -12.26 -8.94
N ARG A 331 4.43 -12.07 -7.68
CA ARG A 331 5.60 -12.73 -7.07
C ARG A 331 5.18 -13.64 -5.93
N LEU A 332 5.94 -14.71 -5.70
CA LEU A 332 5.91 -15.43 -4.43
C LEU A 332 6.96 -14.81 -3.50
N HIS A 333 6.51 -14.16 -2.42
CA HIS A 333 7.39 -13.57 -1.41
C HIS A 333 7.70 -14.62 -0.34
N LEU A 334 8.96 -15.05 -0.28
CA LEU A 334 9.41 -16.15 0.60
C LEU A 334 9.45 -15.76 2.08
N LYS A 335 9.49 -14.46 2.40
CA LYS A 335 9.52 -13.90 3.76
C LYS A 335 10.65 -14.51 4.61
N ILE A 336 11.85 -14.56 4.04
CA ILE A 336 13.01 -15.16 4.70
C ILE A 336 13.29 -14.43 6.02
N SER A 337 13.46 -15.18 7.10
CA SER A 337 13.51 -14.65 8.47
C SER A 337 14.83 -13.96 8.84
N LYS A 338 15.91 -14.22 8.10
CA LYS A 338 17.25 -13.64 8.33
C LYS A 338 17.72 -12.81 7.13
N GLY A 339 18.64 -11.87 7.37
CA GLY A 339 19.14 -10.95 6.35
C GLY A 339 18.10 -9.93 5.87
N GLY A 340 18.47 -9.10 4.89
CA GLY A 340 17.64 -8.00 4.39
C GLY A 340 17.18 -7.03 5.48
N LEU A 341 16.03 -6.38 5.25
CA LEU A 341 15.40 -5.47 6.24
C LEU A 341 15.07 -6.13 7.60
N ARG A 342 15.03 -7.46 7.67
CA ARG A 342 14.64 -8.21 8.88
C ARG A 342 15.78 -8.39 9.87
N GLN A 343 17.01 -8.06 9.51
CA GLN A 343 18.16 -8.07 10.41
C GLN A 343 18.07 -6.96 11.47
N VAL A 344 17.52 -5.79 11.10
CA VAL A 344 17.54 -4.58 11.93
C VAL A 344 16.15 -3.99 12.19
N GLY A 345 15.13 -4.38 11.41
CA GLY A 345 13.80 -3.78 11.41
C GLY A 345 12.72 -4.56 12.16
N SER A 346 11.63 -3.87 12.46
CA SER A 346 10.40 -4.47 13.01
C SER A 346 9.54 -5.15 11.95
N TRP A 347 8.78 -6.18 12.35
CA TRP A 347 7.78 -6.84 11.52
C TRP A 347 6.52 -5.98 11.29
N ASP A 348 6.18 -5.08 12.22
CA ASP A 348 5.05 -4.19 12.06
C ASP A 348 5.22 -2.84 12.77
N THR A 349 4.29 -1.93 12.50
CA THR A 349 4.31 -0.55 12.97
C THR A 349 4.13 -0.39 14.49
N PHE A 350 3.45 -1.30 15.17
CA PHE A 350 3.08 -1.16 16.59
C PHE A 350 3.75 -2.21 17.52
N ARG A 351 4.52 -3.14 16.97
CA ARG A 351 5.25 -4.19 17.69
C ARG A 351 6.75 -4.00 17.48
N PRO A 352 7.37 -3.00 18.12
CA PRO A 352 8.79 -2.75 17.95
C PRO A 352 9.65 -3.94 18.40
N THR A 353 10.91 -3.98 17.98
CA THR A 353 11.82 -5.11 18.24
C THR A 353 12.14 -5.33 19.72
N SER A 354 11.88 -4.33 20.58
CA SER A 354 11.99 -4.46 22.04
C SER A 354 10.86 -3.69 22.71
N PHE A 355 10.45 -4.14 23.90
CA PHE A 355 9.21 -3.70 24.54
C PHE A 355 9.18 -2.18 24.80
N LEU A 356 10.28 -1.59 25.29
CA LEU A 356 10.37 -0.17 25.67
C LEU A 356 10.59 0.80 24.50
N LYS A 357 10.75 0.30 23.27
CA LYS A 357 10.93 1.17 22.10
C LYS A 357 9.65 1.97 21.80
N PRO A 358 9.78 3.10 21.08
CA PRO A 358 8.64 3.93 20.72
C PRO A 358 7.58 3.13 19.95
N ARG A 359 6.31 3.43 20.22
CA ARG A 359 5.15 2.76 19.64
C ARG A 359 4.08 3.79 19.28
N PRO A 360 3.64 3.90 18.01
CA PRO A 360 4.14 3.19 16.84
C PRO A 360 5.61 3.53 16.53
N ILE A 361 6.21 2.84 15.57
CA ILE A 361 7.54 3.15 15.05
C ILE A 361 7.56 4.60 14.53
N PRO A 362 8.56 5.42 14.88
CA PRO A 362 8.56 6.85 14.58
C PRO A 362 8.34 7.20 13.11
N SER A 363 8.94 6.47 12.16
CA SER A 363 8.76 6.73 10.72
C SER A 363 7.31 6.51 10.26
N ALA A 364 6.57 5.59 10.87
CA ALA A 364 5.18 5.37 10.51
C ALA A 364 4.28 6.50 11.02
N LEU A 365 4.58 7.05 12.20
CA LEU A 365 3.89 8.23 12.72
C LEU A 365 4.29 9.49 11.94
N TYR A 366 5.56 9.62 11.55
CA TYR A 366 6.03 10.66 10.63
C TYR A 366 5.26 10.63 9.31
N TYR A 367 5.15 9.46 8.67
CA TYR A 367 4.33 9.26 7.47
C TYR A 367 2.86 9.66 7.69
N ALA A 368 2.24 9.19 8.78
CA ALA A 368 0.86 9.52 9.10
C ALA A 368 0.63 11.03 9.24
N ARG A 369 1.50 11.70 10.01
CA ARG A 369 1.39 13.14 10.30
C ARG A 369 1.69 14.00 9.07
N LYS A 370 2.74 13.66 8.32
CA LYS A 370 3.17 14.38 7.11
C LYS A 370 2.07 14.44 6.05
N TYR A 371 1.37 13.34 5.82
CA TYR A 371 0.43 13.24 4.70
C TYR A 371 -1.05 13.34 5.09
N PHE A 372 -1.42 12.96 6.32
CA PHE A 372 -2.84 12.89 6.75
C PHE A 372 -3.17 13.82 7.92
N GLY A 373 -2.17 14.52 8.46
CA GLY A 373 -2.30 15.42 9.60
C GLY A 373 -2.45 14.71 10.96
N ASP A 374 -2.44 15.52 12.01
CA ASP A 374 -2.42 15.02 13.39
C ASP A 374 -3.72 14.31 13.78
N ARG A 375 -4.89 14.79 13.31
CA ARG A 375 -6.18 14.17 13.60
C ARG A 375 -6.25 12.72 13.12
N SER A 376 -5.87 12.46 11.86
CA SER A 376 -5.85 11.11 11.29
C SER A 376 -4.80 10.23 11.97
N SER A 377 -3.68 10.81 12.38
CA SER A 377 -2.60 10.13 13.10
C SER A 377 -3.04 9.68 14.50
N ILE A 378 -3.80 10.50 15.21
CA ILE A 378 -4.38 10.16 16.51
C ILE A 378 -5.39 9.01 16.35
N ILE A 379 -6.29 9.08 15.36
CA ILE A 379 -7.23 7.99 15.07
C ILE A 379 -6.48 6.68 14.75
N PHE A 380 -5.41 6.77 13.96
CA PHE A 380 -4.54 5.63 13.65
C PHE A 380 -3.94 5.01 14.92
N ILE A 381 -3.49 5.80 15.88
CA ILE A 381 -2.99 5.32 17.17
C ILE A 381 -4.11 4.67 17.98
N ILE A 382 -5.25 5.36 18.16
CA ILE A 382 -6.38 4.90 18.98
C ILE A 382 -6.88 3.52 18.51
N ILE A 383 -6.97 3.31 17.20
CA ILE A 383 -7.47 2.05 16.61
C ILE A 383 -6.49 0.89 16.85
N ASN A 384 -5.18 1.14 16.75
CA ASN A 384 -4.19 0.06 16.68
C ASN A 384 -3.46 -0.20 18.00
N LEU A 385 -3.30 0.81 18.85
CA LEU A 385 -2.56 0.70 20.11
C LEU A 385 -3.15 -0.34 21.07
N PRO A 386 -4.49 -0.47 21.24
CA PRO A 386 -5.06 -1.48 22.14
C PRO A 386 -4.75 -2.92 21.73
N LEU A 387 -4.52 -3.16 20.43
CA LEU A 387 -4.26 -4.48 19.86
C LEU A 387 -2.76 -4.78 19.68
N SER A 388 -1.89 -3.90 20.19
CA SER A 388 -0.45 -3.92 19.88
C SER A 388 0.42 -4.81 20.79
N LEU A 389 -0.14 -5.42 21.84
CA LEU A 389 0.63 -6.20 22.82
C LEU A 389 0.74 -7.69 22.48
N SER A 390 -0.01 -8.18 21.50
CA SER A 390 0.15 -9.52 20.93
C SER A 390 1.42 -9.60 20.06
N THR A 391 1.96 -10.80 19.80
CA THR A 391 3.06 -10.95 18.81
C THR A 391 2.52 -10.90 17.37
N TYR A 392 3.37 -10.58 16.40
CA TYR A 392 2.96 -10.47 14.99
C TYR A 392 2.27 -11.72 14.45
N THR A 393 2.76 -12.92 14.80
CA THR A 393 2.20 -14.21 14.34
C THR A 393 0.88 -14.58 15.03
N LYS A 394 0.54 -13.91 16.14
CA LYS A 394 -0.64 -14.19 16.96
C LYS A 394 -1.71 -13.10 16.88
N LYS A 395 -1.42 -11.97 16.23
CA LYS A 395 -2.29 -10.78 16.20
C LYS A 395 -3.69 -11.02 15.63
N ASP A 396 -3.82 -11.98 14.72
CA ASP A 396 -5.08 -12.29 14.03
C ASP A 396 -5.93 -13.34 14.78
N LYS A 397 -5.45 -13.82 15.94
CA LYS A 397 -6.15 -14.82 16.76
C LYS A 397 -6.94 -14.13 17.87
N TYR A 398 -8.24 -14.38 17.91
CA TYR A 398 -9.21 -13.75 18.83
C TYR A 398 -8.76 -13.71 20.29
N PHE A 399 -8.28 -14.84 20.83
CA PHE A 399 -7.77 -14.93 22.20
C PHE A 399 -6.65 -13.92 22.50
N TYR A 400 -5.69 -13.76 21.59
CA TYR A 400 -4.58 -12.83 21.77
C TYR A 400 -4.98 -11.37 21.57
N SER A 401 -6.03 -11.11 20.77
CA SER A 401 -6.61 -9.78 20.66
C SER A 401 -7.27 -9.36 21.97
N ILE A 402 -8.06 -10.23 22.61
CA ILE A 402 -8.65 -9.97 23.93
C ILE A 402 -7.56 -9.76 24.98
N LEU A 403 -6.56 -10.64 25.01
CA LEU A 403 -5.47 -10.54 25.96
C LEU A 403 -4.70 -9.22 25.79
N SER A 404 -4.51 -8.76 24.55
CA SER A 404 -3.92 -7.45 24.26
C SER A 404 -4.77 -6.30 24.82
N LEU A 405 -6.10 -6.38 24.71
CA LEU A 405 -7.00 -5.35 25.27
C LEU A 405 -6.94 -5.31 26.80
N PHE A 406 -6.91 -6.48 27.45
CA PHE A 406 -6.76 -6.56 28.90
C PHE A 406 -5.45 -5.92 29.37
N PHE A 407 -4.32 -6.32 28.77
CA PHE A 407 -3.03 -5.73 29.12
C PHE A 407 -2.87 -4.27 28.69
N PHE A 408 -3.59 -3.82 27.66
CA PHE A 408 -3.58 -2.42 27.24
C PHE A 408 -4.05 -1.51 28.38
N ILE A 409 -5.07 -1.91 29.13
CA ILE A 409 -5.58 -1.15 30.29
C ILE A 409 -4.51 -1.09 31.39
N ILE A 410 -3.92 -2.23 31.73
CA ILE A 410 -2.90 -2.34 32.80
C ILE A 410 -1.63 -1.55 32.45
N LEU A 411 -1.17 -1.66 31.20
CA LEU A 411 0.08 -1.08 30.73
C LEU A 411 -0.11 0.28 30.06
N PHE A 412 -1.29 0.89 30.18
CA PHE A 412 -1.62 2.14 29.51
C PHE A 412 -0.61 3.27 29.77
N PRO A 413 -0.14 3.53 31.01
CA PRO A 413 0.84 4.60 31.27
C PRO A 413 2.16 4.40 30.52
N ILE A 414 2.63 3.14 30.42
CA ILE A 414 3.84 2.78 29.70
C ILE A 414 3.63 2.98 28.20
N LEU A 415 2.51 2.49 27.66
CA LEU A 415 2.16 2.64 26.25
C LEU A 415 1.98 4.11 25.85
N LEU A 416 1.37 4.92 26.72
CA LEU A 416 1.25 6.36 26.52
C LEU A 416 2.63 7.02 26.43
N THR A 417 3.55 6.66 27.33
CA THR A 417 4.93 7.16 27.27
C THR A 417 5.61 6.77 25.95
N GLN A 418 5.43 5.52 25.47
CA GLN A 418 5.96 5.08 24.17
C GLN A 418 5.38 5.88 22.99
N VAL A 419 4.09 6.22 23.05
CA VAL A 419 3.42 7.07 22.06
C VAL A 419 3.99 8.48 22.10
N LEU A 420 4.16 9.09 23.27
CA LEU A 420 4.71 10.43 23.42
C LEU A 420 6.16 10.52 22.90
N ILE A 421 6.99 9.51 23.19
CA ILE A 421 8.36 9.43 22.64
C ILE A 421 8.30 9.30 21.11
N SER A 422 7.42 8.45 20.58
CA SER A 422 7.24 8.31 19.12
C SER A 422 6.80 9.62 18.49
N TRP A 423 5.86 10.32 19.14
CA TRP A 423 5.35 11.61 18.71
C TRP A 423 6.47 12.65 18.65
N LYS A 424 7.27 12.79 19.73
CA LYS A 424 8.44 13.69 19.75
C LYS A 424 9.43 13.38 18.64
N LYS A 425 9.77 12.10 18.42
CA LYS A 425 10.66 11.69 17.32
C LYS A 425 10.07 12.03 15.95
N SER A 426 8.78 11.77 15.74
CA SER A 426 8.11 12.13 14.49
C SER A 426 8.05 13.65 14.26
N SER A 427 7.89 14.46 15.32
CA SER A 427 7.97 15.92 15.23
C SER A 427 9.35 16.37 14.76
N ASN A 428 10.43 15.80 15.33
CA ASN A 428 11.78 16.10 14.89
C ASN A 428 12.01 15.70 13.42
N MET A 429 11.45 14.56 12.99
CA MET A 429 11.50 14.15 11.58
C MET A 429 10.76 15.13 10.66
N LEU A 430 9.61 15.67 11.08
CA LEU A 430 8.89 16.73 10.35
C LEU A 430 9.71 18.02 10.26
N ILE A 431 10.28 18.48 11.38
CA ILE A 431 11.10 19.71 11.45
C ILE A 431 12.32 19.61 10.52
N THR A 432 12.99 18.46 10.53
CA THR A 432 14.19 18.22 9.71
C THR A 432 13.86 17.86 8.26
N GLY A 433 12.59 17.91 7.83
CA GLY A 433 12.20 17.66 6.44
C GLY A 433 12.25 16.19 5.99
N ASN A 434 12.35 15.97 4.70
CA ASN A 434 12.66 14.69 4.04
C ASN A 434 14.18 14.50 3.93
N GLU A 435 14.64 13.26 3.74
CA GLU A 435 16.04 12.95 3.39
C GLU A 435 16.07 12.27 2.01
N ILE A 436 15.61 13.01 1.01
CA ILE A 436 15.58 12.56 -0.39
C ILE A 436 16.85 13.06 -1.08
N PRO A 437 17.73 12.17 -1.57
CA PRO A 437 18.97 12.62 -2.17
C PRO A 437 18.74 13.48 -3.42
N GLY A 438 19.30 14.69 -3.43
CA GLY A 438 19.17 15.65 -4.53
C GLY A 438 18.07 16.69 -4.35
N GLU A 439 17.21 16.54 -3.34
CA GLU A 439 16.33 17.61 -2.86
C GLU A 439 17.07 18.37 -1.74
N LYS A 440 17.12 19.70 -1.81
CA LYS A 440 17.66 20.57 -0.76
C LYS A 440 16.55 21.11 0.12
#